data_AF-A0AAJ2PH30-F1
#
_entry.id   AF-A0AAJ2PH30-F1
#
_cell.length_a   1.000
_cell.length_b   1.000
_cell.length_c   1.000
_cell.angle_alpha   90.00
_cell.angle_beta   90.00
_cell.angle_gamma   90.00
#
_symmetry.space_group_name_H-M   'P 1'
#
loop_
_entity.id
_entity.type
_entity.pdbx_description
1 polymer ?
#
loop_
_entity_poly.entity_id
_entity_poly.type
_entity_poly.pdbx_seq_one_letter_code
_entity_poly.pdbx_strand_id
1 'polypeptide(L)'
;MSKRSPKSVSEKLEIVLLHLEAGKSLSWLARRYGVSKDTLSNWVRKYKEAGVEGLEESRHWTKYSKELKEQAVSDYLNGLGSLKDLTEKYGISCDYVLRSWIKRYTSGKELKATSRGMSRMKQGRKTTFDERVEIVNFTLAHEKDYQGAVEKYGVSYQQVYSWVRKFEKDGSNGLLDRRGKGLESKPNLTSEEELRLKIKQQEERIKYLEMENGLPKKVRRNQATKSTVRMGRHLESFQAIKEYADEQKEASISHLCRILKVSRSGYYKWLRHQETPSEQENTRLIDVIKDLHSQHNGILGYRRMTRFVNRKLETNYNKKRIRRLMHILGIRSIIRRSKGYCTKTSFVNVEDNILNRDFTATAPNQKWCTDVTFLKYGIGCKAYLSAIKDLYDGSIVAYVVGQFNDNELVFETLRKARTANPEATPLIHSDRGSQYTSKDYYRLTTQYQMTRSMSRVGKCIDNAPIESFFGHFKTECYDLKTYKTFEELVSDIDAYIYFYNHQRFQERNNGLAPLEMRNKAVA
;
A
#
# COMPACT_ATOMS: atom_id res chain seq x y z
N MET A 1 -46.00 14.96 8.44
CA MET A 1 -46.94 15.95 8.99
C MET A 1 -47.52 15.38 10.27
N SER A 2 -47.30 16.05 11.41
CA SER A 2 -47.83 15.60 12.72
C SER A 2 -49.35 15.76 12.71
N LYS A 3 -50.11 14.66 12.91
CA LYS A 3 -51.58 14.71 13.03
C LYS A 3 -51.91 15.38 14.36
N ARG A 4 -52.35 16.64 14.31
CA ARG A 4 -52.87 17.38 15.47
C ARG A 4 -54.13 16.71 15.99
N SER A 5 -54.41 16.82 17.29
CA SER A 5 -55.57 16.15 17.88
C SER A 5 -56.84 16.78 17.28
N PRO A 6 -57.80 15.99 16.76
CA PRO A 6 -59.00 16.53 16.15
C PRO A 6 -60.01 17.07 17.16
N LYS A 7 -59.69 17.05 18.46
CA LYS A 7 -60.61 17.40 19.56
C LYS A 7 -60.31 18.79 20.12
N SER A 8 -61.34 19.61 20.21
CA SER A 8 -61.29 20.94 20.82
C SER A 8 -61.00 20.87 22.33
N VAL A 9 -60.56 21.98 22.93
CA VAL A 9 -60.27 22.06 24.37
C VAL A 9 -61.53 21.78 25.21
N SER A 10 -62.69 22.25 24.74
CA SER A 10 -63.99 22.00 25.38
C SER A 10 -64.36 20.51 25.38
N GLU A 11 -64.19 19.81 24.24
CA GLU A 11 -64.42 18.35 24.18
C GLU A 11 -63.44 17.58 25.09
N LYS A 12 -62.18 18.03 25.20
CA LYS A 12 -61.20 17.40 26.11
C LYS A 12 -61.62 17.55 27.57
N LEU A 13 -62.09 18.75 27.95
CA LEU A 13 -62.53 19.05 29.30
C LEU A 13 -63.74 18.20 29.70
N GLU A 14 -64.75 18.11 28.83
CA GLU A 14 -65.94 17.27 29.06
C GLU A 14 -65.56 15.80 29.33
N ILE A 15 -64.68 15.23 28.50
CA ILE A 15 -64.24 13.84 28.66
C ILE A 15 -63.47 13.61 29.97
N VAL A 16 -62.66 14.59 30.39
CA VAL A 16 -61.91 14.52 31.65
C VAL A 16 -62.83 14.64 32.87
N LEU A 17 -63.82 15.54 32.85
CA LEU A 17 -64.80 15.68 33.93
C LEU A 17 -65.69 14.45 34.07
N LEU A 18 -66.09 13.82 32.96
CA LEU A 18 -66.82 12.54 32.99
C LEU A 18 -66.03 11.42 33.70
N HIS A 19 -64.70 11.47 33.66
CA HIS A 19 -63.86 10.53 34.39
C HIS A 19 -63.74 10.89 35.88
N LEU A 20 -63.48 12.17 36.18
CA LEU A 20 -63.14 12.64 37.53
C LEU A 20 -64.36 12.84 38.44
N GLU A 21 -65.47 13.31 37.90
CA GLU A 21 -66.68 13.67 38.66
C GLU A 21 -67.75 12.58 38.54
N ALA A 22 -67.97 12.06 37.33
CA ALA A 22 -68.99 11.04 37.08
C ALA A 22 -68.47 9.58 37.18
N GLY A 23 -67.21 9.39 37.58
CA GLY A 23 -66.60 8.09 37.85
C GLY A 23 -66.51 7.12 36.66
N LYS A 24 -66.67 7.60 35.42
CA LYS A 24 -66.65 6.74 34.23
C LYS A 24 -65.25 6.19 33.98
N SER A 25 -65.10 4.90 33.68
CA SER A 25 -63.77 4.32 33.44
C SER A 25 -63.11 4.85 32.16
N LEU A 26 -61.78 5.04 32.19
CA LEU A 26 -61.01 5.47 31.01
C LEU A 26 -61.14 4.51 29.82
N SER A 27 -61.32 3.20 30.10
CA SER A 27 -61.52 2.18 29.06
C SER A 27 -62.86 2.30 28.35
N TRP A 28 -63.88 2.82 29.03
CA TRP A 28 -65.19 3.11 28.44
C TRP A 28 -65.14 4.40 27.61
N LEU A 29 -64.55 5.47 28.18
CA LEU A 29 -64.38 6.75 27.49
C LEU A 29 -63.54 6.61 26.20
N ALA A 30 -62.50 5.78 26.23
CA ALA A 30 -61.64 5.53 25.07
C ALA A 30 -62.44 4.97 23.87
N ARG A 31 -63.33 4.00 24.13
CA ARG A 31 -64.21 3.41 23.11
C ARG A 31 -65.28 4.38 22.64
N ARG A 32 -65.88 5.15 23.56
CA ARG A 32 -66.99 6.07 23.25
C ARG A 32 -66.57 7.26 22.39
N TYR A 33 -65.37 7.79 22.63
CA TYR A 33 -64.88 9.02 22.00
C TYR A 33 -63.78 8.79 20.95
N GLY A 34 -63.37 7.54 20.72
CA GLY A 34 -62.36 7.19 19.72
C GLY A 34 -60.96 7.72 20.04
N VAL A 35 -60.64 7.85 21.33
CA VAL A 35 -59.36 8.36 21.83
C VAL A 35 -58.65 7.26 22.61
N SER A 36 -57.35 7.09 22.42
CA SER A 36 -56.61 6.03 23.14
C SER A 36 -56.64 6.25 24.66
N LYS A 37 -56.67 5.16 25.43
CA LYS A 37 -56.65 5.19 26.90
C LYS A 37 -55.46 6.00 27.46
N ASP A 38 -54.29 5.90 26.81
CA ASP A 38 -53.09 6.64 27.19
C ASP A 38 -53.22 8.15 26.92
N THR A 39 -53.91 8.54 25.85
CA THR A 39 -54.19 9.96 25.58
C THR A 39 -55.15 10.53 26.61
N LEU A 40 -56.20 9.77 26.99
CA LEU A 40 -57.13 10.19 28.05
C LEU A 40 -56.44 10.28 29.41
N SER A 41 -55.60 9.30 29.76
CA SER A 41 -54.82 9.35 31.00
C SER A 41 -53.89 10.56 31.04
N ASN A 42 -53.31 10.96 29.90
CA ASN A 42 -52.49 12.16 29.80
C ASN A 42 -53.32 13.46 29.91
N TRP A 43 -54.53 13.52 29.35
CA TRP A 43 -55.42 14.67 29.54
C TRP A 43 -55.84 14.83 30.99
N VAL A 44 -56.24 13.75 31.66
CA VAL A 44 -56.57 13.76 33.10
C VAL A 44 -55.38 14.23 33.94
N ARG A 45 -54.16 13.75 33.64
CA ARG A 45 -52.95 14.18 34.33
C ARG A 45 -52.69 15.69 34.15
N LYS A 46 -52.71 16.17 32.91
CA LYS A 46 -52.49 17.60 32.60
C LYS A 46 -53.56 18.50 33.22
N TYR A 47 -54.80 18.03 33.28
CA TYR A 47 -55.88 18.74 33.94
C TYR A 47 -55.68 18.83 35.45
N LYS A 48 -55.19 17.77 36.11
CA LYS A 48 -54.84 17.80 37.54
C LYS A 48 -53.65 18.75 37.83
N GLU A 49 -52.68 18.83 36.93
CA GLU A 49 -51.47 19.65 37.10
C GLU A 49 -51.70 21.15 36.80
N ALA A 50 -52.47 21.47 35.76
CA ALA A 50 -52.58 22.82 35.22
C ALA A 50 -54.02 23.24 34.86
N GLY A 51 -55.03 22.52 35.34
CA GLY A 51 -56.43 22.82 35.07
C GLY A 51 -56.79 22.80 33.59
N VAL A 52 -57.71 23.68 33.19
CA VAL A 52 -58.18 23.79 31.80
C VAL A 52 -57.04 24.19 30.85
N GLU A 53 -56.08 25.01 31.30
CA GLU A 53 -54.91 25.42 30.51
C GLU A 53 -54.03 24.22 30.12
N GLY A 54 -53.95 23.19 30.96
CA GLY A 54 -53.23 21.95 30.67
C GLY A 54 -53.81 21.16 29.48
N LEU A 55 -55.08 21.38 29.13
CA LEU A 55 -55.75 20.73 27.99
C LEU A 55 -55.58 21.50 26.67
N GLU A 56 -55.05 22.72 26.73
CA GLU A 56 -54.72 23.51 25.55
C GLU A 56 -53.55 22.90 24.77
N GLU A 57 -53.55 23.14 23.46
CA GLU A 57 -52.43 22.73 22.63
C GLU A 57 -51.27 23.70 22.83
N SER A 58 -50.12 23.18 23.28
CA SER A 58 -48.90 23.98 23.35
C SER A 58 -48.50 24.49 21.97
N ARG A 59 -48.48 25.81 21.81
CA ARG A 59 -48.00 26.49 20.58
C ARG A 59 -46.48 26.50 20.46
N HIS A 60 -45.79 26.09 21.52
CA HIS A 60 -44.33 26.15 21.61
C HIS A 60 -43.75 24.80 22.06
N TRP A 61 -42.49 24.57 21.69
CA TRP A 61 -41.76 23.38 22.11
C TRP A 61 -41.31 23.53 23.55
N THR A 62 -41.56 22.52 24.39
CA THR A 62 -41.03 22.48 25.76
C THR A 62 -39.50 22.37 25.72
N LYS A 63 -38.81 23.28 26.42
CA LYS A 63 -37.35 23.31 26.46
C LYS A 63 -36.85 22.47 27.63
N TYR A 64 -35.98 21.53 27.32
CA TYR A 64 -35.25 20.74 28.32
C TYR A 64 -33.76 21.02 28.21
N SER A 65 -33.10 21.28 29.35
CA SER A 65 -31.66 21.43 29.46
C SER A 65 -30.94 20.10 29.20
N LYS A 66 -29.60 20.13 29.07
CA LYS A 66 -28.82 18.91 28.85
C LYS A 66 -28.81 18.06 30.12
N GLU A 67 -28.59 18.73 31.25
CA GLU A 67 -28.43 18.18 32.58
C GLU A 67 -29.71 17.44 33.01
N LEU A 68 -30.89 18.03 32.76
CA LEU A 68 -32.18 17.40 33.07
C LEU A 68 -32.39 16.12 32.25
N LYS A 69 -31.99 16.10 30.98
CA LYS A 69 -32.12 14.91 30.13
C LYS A 69 -31.22 13.78 30.60
N GLU A 70 -29.98 14.09 30.96
CA GLU A 70 -29.02 13.11 31.44
C GLU A 70 -29.45 12.54 32.79
N GLN A 71 -29.94 13.38 33.71
CA GLN A 71 -30.44 12.94 35.00
C GLN A 71 -31.68 12.05 34.87
N ALA A 72 -32.67 12.44 34.06
CA ALA A 72 -33.89 11.65 33.87
C ALA A 72 -33.62 10.28 33.22
N VAL A 73 -32.63 10.19 32.32
CA VAL A 73 -32.20 8.92 31.73
C VAL A 73 -31.42 8.07 32.74
N SER A 74 -30.54 8.69 33.53
CA SER A 74 -29.78 8.02 34.59
C SER A 74 -30.71 7.41 35.64
N ASP A 75 -31.67 8.18 36.16
CA ASP A 75 -32.65 7.70 37.15
C ASP A 75 -33.46 6.50 36.63
N TYR A 76 -33.81 6.49 35.34
CA TYR A 76 -34.51 5.36 34.72
C TYR A 76 -33.63 4.12 34.61
N LEU A 77 -32.37 4.28 34.19
CA LEU A 77 -31.43 3.16 34.07
C LEU A 77 -31.05 2.57 35.45
N ASN A 78 -31.08 3.38 36.50
CA ASN A 78 -30.88 2.96 37.88
C ASN A 78 -32.13 2.38 38.55
N GLY A 79 -33.26 2.28 37.84
CA GLY A 79 -34.49 1.67 38.34
C GLY A 79 -35.24 2.50 39.39
N LEU A 80 -34.97 3.82 39.49
CA LEU A 80 -35.54 4.70 40.54
C LEU A 80 -37.01 5.09 40.30
N GLY A 81 -37.67 4.54 39.28
CA GLY A 81 -39.08 4.78 38.99
C GLY A 81 -39.49 4.28 37.60
N SER A 82 -40.80 4.17 37.36
CA SER A 82 -41.31 3.88 36.02
C SER A 82 -41.17 5.09 35.10
N LEU A 83 -41.36 4.89 33.78
CA LEU A 83 -41.36 6.00 32.81
C LEU A 83 -42.37 7.09 33.19
N LYS A 84 -43.48 6.71 33.79
CA LYS A 84 -44.55 7.61 34.20
C LYS A 84 -44.11 8.45 35.39
N ASP A 85 -43.55 7.82 36.41
CA ASP A 85 -43.09 8.48 37.64
C ASP A 85 -41.98 9.49 37.34
N LEU A 86 -41.05 9.14 36.44
CA LEU A 86 -39.95 10.02 36.04
C LEU A 86 -40.41 11.13 35.09
N THR A 87 -41.41 10.86 34.25
CA THR A 87 -41.99 11.90 33.39
C THR A 87 -42.69 12.96 34.22
N GLU A 88 -43.36 12.58 35.31
CA GLU A 88 -43.99 13.48 36.28
C GLU A 88 -42.94 14.23 37.11
N LYS A 89 -41.98 13.52 37.73
CA LYS A 89 -40.90 14.09 38.54
C LYS A 89 -40.08 15.16 37.80
N TYR A 90 -39.77 14.93 36.53
CA TYR A 90 -38.93 15.82 35.73
C TYR A 90 -39.71 16.77 34.81
N GLY A 91 -41.05 16.82 34.91
CA GLY A 91 -41.89 17.69 34.07
C GLY A 91 -41.76 17.42 32.57
N ILE A 92 -41.53 16.16 32.19
CA ILE A 92 -41.38 15.75 30.80
C ILE A 92 -42.77 15.66 30.16
N SER A 93 -42.87 16.08 28.90
CA SER A 93 -44.16 16.28 28.22
C SER A 93 -44.93 14.98 28.02
N CYS A 94 -44.24 13.86 27.79
CA CYS A 94 -44.80 12.51 27.79
C CYS A 94 -43.71 11.42 27.83
N ASP A 95 -44.11 10.20 28.20
CA ASP A 95 -43.25 9.02 28.28
C ASP A 95 -42.50 8.70 26.99
N TYR A 96 -43.07 9.05 25.83
CA TYR A 96 -42.40 8.87 24.53
C TYR A 96 -41.13 9.73 24.43
N VAL A 97 -41.16 10.96 24.97
CA VAL A 97 -40.01 11.86 24.96
C VAL A 97 -38.88 11.29 25.80
N LEU A 98 -39.18 10.78 27.00
CA LEU A 98 -38.20 10.11 27.86
C LEU A 98 -37.66 8.82 27.21
N ARG A 99 -38.53 7.96 26.64
CA ARG A 99 -38.10 6.77 25.87
C ARG A 99 -37.17 7.11 24.72
N SER A 100 -37.43 8.21 24.01
CA SER A 100 -36.58 8.68 22.91
C SER A 100 -35.19 9.08 23.41
N TRP A 101 -35.09 9.74 24.58
CA TRP A 101 -33.81 10.09 25.19
C TRP A 101 -33.04 8.85 25.63
N ILE A 102 -33.69 7.91 26.31
CA ILE A 102 -33.10 6.62 26.71
C ILE A 102 -32.56 5.87 25.49
N LYS A 103 -33.36 5.79 24.41
CA LYS A 103 -32.94 5.14 23.16
C LYS A 103 -31.71 5.82 22.54
N ARG A 104 -31.66 7.15 22.54
CA ARG A 104 -30.49 7.88 22.00
C ARG A 104 -29.23 7.66 22.84
N TYR A 105 -29.38 7.72 24.16
CA TYR A 105 -28.29 7.51 25.11
C TYR A 105 -27.70 6.09 24.99
N THR A 106 -28.56 5.06 25.00
CA THR A 106 -28.16 3.65 24.82
C THR A 106 -27.56 3.35 23.45
N SER A 107 -27.86 4.17 22.43
CA SER A 107 -27.25 4.07 21.10
C SER A 107 -25.88 4.80 20.98
N GLY A 108 -25.30 5.25 22.09
CA GLY A 108 -24.01 5.97 22.12
C GLY A 108 -24.07 7.40 21.55
N LYS A 109 -25.25 8.01 21.45
CA LYS A 109 -25.42 9.38 20.93
C LYS A 109 -25.60 10.37 22.08
N GLU A 110 -24.84 11.46 22.04
CA GLU A 110 -24.92 12.53 23.04
C GLU A 110 -26.34 13.16 23.12
N LEU A 111 -26.82 13.36 24.35
CA LEU A 111 -28.04 14.11 24.65
C LEU A 111 -27.72 15.60 24.67
N LYS A 112 -28.15 16.33 23.66
CA LYS A 112 -27.97 17.78 23.58
C LYS A 112 -29.15 18.51 24.22
N ALA A 113 -28.90 19.71 24.74
CA ALA A 113 -29.97 20.65 25.10
C ALA A 113 -30.93 20.86 23.92
N THR A 114 -32.18 21.15 24.22
CA THR A 114 -33.21 21.36 23.18
C THR A 114 -32.82 22.57 22.34
N SER A 115 -32.40 22.37 21.09
CA SER A 115 -31.87 23.43 20.23
C SER A 115 -32.96 24.46 19.91
N ARG A 116 -32.56 25.73 19.72
CA ARG A 116 -33.39 26.71 18.98
C ARG A 116 -33.88 26.02 17.70
N GLY A 117 -35.16 26.20 17.37
CA GLY A 117 -35.76 25.60 16.16
C GLY A 117 -34.91 25.86 14.91
N MET A 118 -35.13 25.06 13.86
CA MET A 118 -34.48 25.15 12.55
C MET A 118 -34.00 26.59 12.25
N SER A 119 -32.68 26.77 12.20
CA SER A 119 -32.06 28.05 11.88
C SER A 119 -32.71 28.62 10.61
N ARG A 120 -33.19 29.87 10.67
CA ARG A 120 -33.75 30.55 9.51
C ARG A 120 -32.66 30.60 8.43
N MET A 121 -32.94 29.93 7.31
CA MET A 121 -32.03 29.79 6.18
C MET A 121 -31.35 31.12 5.83
N LYS A 122 -30.03 31.12 5.67
CA LYS A 122 -29.25 32.33 5.32
C LYS A 122 -29.88 32.99 4.09
N GLN A 123 -30.20 34.29 4.19
CA GLN A 123 -30.66 35.08 3.05
C GLN A 123 -29.58 35.07 1.97
N GLY A 124 -29.91 34.56 0.78
CA GLY A 124 -28.98 34.51 -0.35
C GLY A 124 -28.58 35.91 -0.83
N ARG A 125 -27.35 36.05 -1.32
CA ARG A 125 -26.87 37.24 -2.04
C ARG A 125 -27.81 37.56 -3.20
N LYS A 126 -28.16 38.84 -3.38
CA LYS A 126 -28.87 39.32 -4.59
C LYS A 126 -27.87 39.25 -5.76
N THR A 127 -28.22 38.52 -6.81
CA THR A 127 -27.41 38.39 -8.03
C THR A 127 -28.09 39.03 -9.24
N THR A 128 -27.29 39.64 -10.11
CA THR A 128 -27.74 40.21 -11.39
C THR A 128 -28.04 39.11 -12.42
N PHE A 129 -28.68 39.45 -13.54
CA PHE A 129 -28.95 38.49 -14.61
C PHE A 129 -27.65 37.94 -15.22
N ASP A 130 -26.70 38.84 -15.51
CA ASP A 130 -25.41 38.46 -16.10
C ASP A 130 -24.59 37.59 -15.15
N GLU A 131 -24.59 37.90 -13.84
CA GLU A 131 -23.97 37.04 -12.82
C GLU A 131 -24.60 35.64 -12.82
N ARG A 132 -25.94 35.51 -12.99
CA ARG A 132 -26.59 34.19 -13.04
C ARG A 132 -26.21 33.41 -14.28
N VAL A 133 -26.15 34.07 -15.44
CA VAL A 133 -25.72 33.45 -16.71
C VAL A 133 -24.27 32.98 -16.58
N GLU A 134 -23.39 33.80 -16.01
CA GLU A 134 -22.00 33.44 -15.75
C GLU A 134 -21.89 32.22 -14.82
N ILE A 135 -22.59 32.22 -13.69
CA ILE A 135 -22.60 31.13 -12.72
C ILE A 135 -23.07 29.82 -13.35
N VAL A 136 -24.13 29.86 -14.17
CA VAL A 136 -24.66 28.68 -14.85
C VAL A 136 -23.70 28.15 -15.88
N ASN A 137 -23.15 29.02 -16.73
CA ASN A 137 -22.17 28.62 -17.75
C ASN A 137 -20.92 28.01 -17.12
N PHE A 138 -20.41 28.62 -16.04
CA PHE A 138 -19.33 28.05 -15.25
C PHE A 138 -19.69 26.65 -14.74
N THR A 139 -20.90 26.47 -14.19
CA THR A 139 -21.35 25.19 -13.63
C THR A 139 -21.47 24.11 -14.70
N LEU A 140 -22.00 24.45 -15.89
CA LEU A 140 -22.14 23.53 -17.02
C LEU A 140 -20.78 23.15 -17.63
N ALA A 141 -19.87 24.12 -17.75
CA ALA A 141 -18.50 23.88 -18.25
C ALA A 141 -17.69 22.94 -17.34
N HIS A 142 -18.02 22.88 -16.05
CA HIS A 142 -17.37 22.01 -15.06
C HIS A 142 -18.20 20.76 -14.73
N GLU A 143 -18.91 20.18 -15.71
CA GLU A 143 -19.68 18.93 -15.55
C GLU A 143 -20.72 18.97 -14.42
N LYS A 144 -21.39 20.12 -14.24
CA LYS A 144 -22.37 20.34 -13.17
C LYS A 144 -21.75 20.34 -11.76
N ASP A 145 -20.53 20.88 -11.62
CA ASP A 145 -19.90 21.13 -10.32
C ASP A 145 -20.57 22.31 -9.56
N TYR A 146 -21.75 22.02 -9.00
CA TYR A 146 -22.53 22.98 -8.21
C TYR A 146 -21.77 23.48 -6.97
N GLN A 147 -20.92 22.65 -6.35
CA GLN A 147 -20.11 23.03 -5.19
C GLN A 147 -19.00 24.00 -5.60
N GLY A 148 -18.30 23.75 -6.71
CA GLY A 148 -17.32 24.69 -7.25
C GLY A 148 -17.92 26.06 -7.58
N ALA A 149 -19.16 26.09 -8.09
CA ALA A 149 -19.87 27.35 -8.36
C ALA A 149 -20.25 28.10 -7.08
N VAL A 150 -20.65 27.38 -6.03
CA VAL A 150 -20.94 27.94 -4.69
C VAL A 150 -19.69 28.57 -4.08
N GLU A 151 -18.55 27.88 -4.12
CA GLU A 151 -17.28 28.38 -3.60
C GLU A 151 -16.75 29.59 -4.38
N LYS A 152 -16.85 29.58 -5.72
CA LYS A 152 -16.33 30.65 -6.58
C LYS A 152 -17.16 31.93 -6.53
N TYR A 153 -18.49 31.82 -6.53
CA TYR A 153 -19.38 32.98 -6.69
C TYR A 153 -20.14 33.36 -5.41
N GLY A 154 -19.96 32.61 -4.31
CA GLY A 154 -20.55 32.93 -3.01
C GLY A 154 -22.08 32.85 -2.97
N VAL A 155 -22.68 32.05 -3.86
CA VAL A 155 -24.13 31.84 -3.99
C VAL A 155 -24.55 30.52 -3.35
N SER A 156 -25.83 30.37 -2.98
CA SER A 156 -26.27 29.12 -2.37
C SER A 156 -26.39 27.98 -3.39
N TYR A 157 -26.15 26.75 -2.94
CA TYR A 157 -26.27 25.54 -3.76
C TYR A 157 -27.63 25.45 -4.47
N GLN A 158 -28.72 25.73 -3.75
CA GLN A 158 -30.08 25.71 -4.30
C GLN A 158 -30.31 26.78 -5.36
N GLN A 159 -29.68 27.96 -5.25
CA GLN A 159 -29.74 28.98 -6.29
C GLN A 159 -29.09 28.47 -7.58
N VAL A 160 -27.84 28.01 -7.51
CA VAL A 160 -27.11 27.48 -8.67
C VAL A 160 -27.86 26.32 -9.32
N TYR A 161 -28.31 25.36 -8.51
CA TYR A 161 -29.08 24.21 -9.00
C TYR A 161 -30.36 24.63 -9.72
N SER A 162 -31.10 25.59 -9.16
CA SER A 162 -32.33 26.11 -9.77
C SER A 162 -32.06 26.87 -11.06
N TRP A 163 -30.96 27.63 -11.13
CA TRP A 163 -30.56 28.39 -12.31
C TRP A 163 -30.13 27.47 -13.44
N VAL A 164 -29.26 26.48 -13.18
CA VAL A 164 -28.83 25.50 -14.19
C VAL A 164 -30.03 24.75 -14.77
N ARG A 165 -30.96 24.29 -13.94
CA ARG A 165 -32.19 23.63 -14.40
C ARG A 165 -33.08 24.51 -15.27
N LYS A 166 -33.21 25.80 -14.95
CA LYS A 166 -33.99 26.76 -15.76
C LYS A 166 -33.28 27.06 -17.08
N PHE A 167 -31.96 27.14 -17.06
CA PHE A 167 -31.15 27.39 -18.24
C PHE A 167 -31.14 26.20 -19.20
N GLU A 168 -31.07 24.97 -18.70
CA GLU A 168 -31.17 23.75 -19.53
C GLU A 168 -32.54 23.62 -20.20
N LYS A 169 -33.60 24.14 -19.56
CA LYS A 169 -34.97 24.06 -20.09
C LYS A 169 -35.30 25.19 -21.07
N ASP A 170 -34.99 26.43 -20.69
CA ASP A 170 -35.49 27.65 -21.36
C ASP A 170 -34.35 28.57 -21.82
N GLY A 171 -33.08 28.13 -21.78
CA GLY A 171 -31.90 28.93 -22.13
C GLY A 171 -31.63 30.09 -21.16
N SER A 172 -30.86 31.09 -21.61
CA SER A 172 -30.59 32.32 -20.84
C SER A 172 -31.88 33.01 -20.40
N ASN A 173 -32.94 32.94 -21.20
CA ASN A 173 -34.26 33.48 -20.89
C ASN A 173 -34.90 32.88 -19.62
N GLY A 174 -34.53 31.66 -19.21
CA GLY A 174 -35.01 31.03 -17.98
C GLY A 174 -34.46 31.66 -16.69
N LEU A 175 -33.42 32.48 -16.77
CA LEU A 175 -32.73 33.08 -15.61
C LEU A 175 -33.24 34.48 -15.21
N LEU A 176 -34.10 35.08 -16.03
CA LEU A 176 -34.78 36.34 -15.74
C LEU A 176 -35.76 36.17 -14.56
N ASP A 177 -35.80 37.14 -13.62
CA ASP A 177 -36.79 37.14 -12.53
C ASP A 177 -38.15 37.62 -13.08
N ARG A 178 -39.16 36.74 -13.04
CA ARG A 178 -40.47 36.92 -13.71
C ARG A 178 -41.64 37.11 -12.74
N ARG A 179 -41.40 37.50 -11.49
CA ARG A 179 -42.49 37.80 -10.56
C ARG A 179 -43.24 39.06 -11.00
N GLY A 180 -44.46 38.90 -11.53
CA GLY A 180 -45.40 39.99 -11.80
C GLY A 180 -45.35 40.65 -13.20
N LYS A 181 -44.70 40.04 -14.22
CA LYS A 181 -44.72 40.57 -15.61
C LYS A 181 -45.14 39.50 -16.63
N GLY A 182 -46.01 39.89 -17.58
CA GLY A 182 -46.61 39.02 -18.60
C GLY A 182 -45.65 38.60 -19.73
N LEU A 183 -46.04 37.53 -20.45
CA LEU A 183 -45.20 36.73 -21.36
C LEU A 183 -44.68 37.43 -22.63
N GLU A 184 -45.05 38.69 -22.92
CA GLU A 184 -44.81 39.32 -24.23
C GLU A 184 -43.61 40.29 -24.31
N SER A 185 -42.85 40.51 -23.25
CA SER A 185 -41.63 41.34 -23.30
C SER A 185 -40.36 40.50 -23.36
N LYS A 186 -39.98 40.05 -24.55
CA LYS A 186 -38.68 39.40 -24.81
C LYS A 186 -37.66 40.46 -25.28
N PRO A 187 -36.65 40.84 -24.48
CA PRO A 187 -35.41 41.37 -25.06
C PRO A 187 -34.56 40.18 -25.51
N ASN A 188 -34.34 40.05 -26.82
CA ASN A 188 -33.34 39.10 -27.34
C ASN A 188 -31.94 39.64 -27.00
N LEU A 189 -31.03 38.75 -26.57
CA LEU A 189 -29.61 39.07 -26.45
C LEU A 189 -29.12 39.58 -27.81
N THR A 190 -28.32 40.64 -27.84
CA THR A 190 -27.79 41.12 -29.12
C THR A 190 -26.80 40.09 -29.68
N SER A 191 -26.72 39.94 -31.01
CA SER A 191 -25.81 38.96 -31.62
C SER A 191 -24.35 39.14 -31.20
N GLU A 192 -23.95 40.37 -30.85
CA GLU A 192 -22.61 40.68 -30.35
C GLU A 192 -22.36 40.14 -28.93
N GLU A 193 -23.35 40.21 -28.05
CA GLU A 193 -23.27 39.64 -26.70
C GLU A 193 -23.22 38.11 -26.73
N GLU A 194 -23.98 37.47 -27.64
CA GLU A 194 -23.90 36.01 -27.86
C GLU A 194 -22.52 35.58 -28.36
N LEU A 195 -21.92 36.34 -29.28
CA LEU A 195 -20.57 36.09 -29.79
C LEU A 195 -19.51 36.25 -28.71
N ARG A 196 -19.55 37.32 -27.91
CA ARG A 196 -18.61 37.54 -26.79
C ARG A 196 -18.70 36.42 -25.75
N LEU A 197 -19.90 35.96 -25.43
CA LEU A 197 -20.10 34.83 -24.51
C LEU A 197 -19.49 33.54 -25.07
N LYS A 198 -19.67 33.29 -26.37
CA LYS A 198 -19.13 32.11 -27.05
C LYS A 198 -17.60 32.12 -27.14
N ILE A 199 -16.99 33.27 -27.44
CA ILE A 199 -15.53 33.44 -27.43
C ILE A 199 -14.99 33.12 -26.04
N LYS A 200 -15.58 33.69 -24.99
CA LYS A 200 -15.17 33.43 -23.60
C LYS A 200 -15.32 31.95 -23.22
N GLN A 201 -16.41 31.29 -23.61
CA GLN A 201 -16.59 29.84 -23.41
C GLN A 201 -15.50 29.02 -24.13
N GLN A 202 -15.14 29.40 -25.35
CA GLN A 202 -14.10 28.73 -26.12
C GLN A 202 -12.72 28.94 -25.49
N GLU A 203 -12.41 30.16 -25.03
CA GLU A 203 -11.16 30.46 -24.31
C GLU A 203 -11.02 29.64 -23.02
N GLU A 204 -12.08 29.54 -22.21
CA GLU A 204 -12.08 28.70 -21.01
C GLU A 204 -11.90 27.21 -21.35
N ARG A 205 -12.51 26.75 -22.45
CA ARG A 205 -12.36 25.36 -22.93
C ARG A 205 -10.94 25.08 -23.45
N ILE A 206 -10.32 26.01 -24.15
CA ILE A 206 -8.93 25.89 -24.61
C ILE A 206 -8.01 25.77 -23.40
N LYS A 207 -8.14 26.67 -22.41
CA LYS A 207 -7.36 26.59 -21.16
C LYS A 207 -7.53 25.23 -20.47
N TYR A 208 -8.74 24.68 -20.41
CA TYR A 208 -8.98 23.34 -19.86
C TYR A 208 -8.23 22.25 -20.62
N LEU A 209 -8.35 22.23 -21.96
CA LEU A 209 -7.73 21.23 -22.82
C LEU A 209 -6.20 21.32 -22.79
N GLU A 210 -5.65 22.53 -22.67
CA GLU A 210 -4.21 22.75 -22.47
C GLU A 210 -3.73 22.13 -21.16
N MET A 211 -4.46 22.32 -20.05
CA MET A 211 -4.14 21.68 -18.76
C MET A 211 -4.27 20.16 -18.84
N GLU A 212 -5.33 19.65 -19.46
CA GLU A 212 -5.59 18.22 -19.64
C GLU A 212 -4.50 17.52 -20.47
N ASN A 213 -3.91 18.21 -21.45
CA ASN A 213 -2.82 17.68 -22.26
C ASN A 213 -1.43 17.92 -21.64
N GLY A 214 -1.23 19.03 -20.93
CA GLY A 214 0.06 19.44 -20.37
C GLY A 214 0.44 18.66 -19.11
N LEU A 215 -0.51 18.48 -18.18
CA LEU A 215 -0.26 17.80 -16.91
C LEU A 215 0.20 16.33 -17.09
N PRO A 216 -0.45 15.49 -17.93
CA PRO A 216 0.00 14.11 -18.13
C PRO A 216 1.40 14.00 -18.74
N LYS A 217 1.81 14.95 -19.60
CA LYS A 217 3.18 14.98 -20.14
C LYS A 217 4.21 15.20 -19.03
N LYS A 218 3.95 16.12 -18.10
CA LYS A 218 4.80 16.34 -16.92
C LYS A 218 4.83 15.12 -15.99
N VAL A 219 3.67 14.49 -15.73
CA VAL A 219 3.63 13.25 -14.94
C VAL A 219 4.48 12.15 -15.57
N ARG A 220 4.38 11.95 -16.89
CA ARG A 220 5.21 10.96 -17.61
C ARG A 220 6.70 11.27 -17.51
N ARG A 221 7.09 12.55 -17.64
CA ARG A 221 8.47 13.00 -17.45
C ARG A 221 8.97 12.65 -16.04
N ASN A 222 8.18 12.95 -15.02
CA ASN A 222 8.54 12.71 -13.62
C ASN A 222 8.57 11.21 -13.27
N GLN A 223 7.76 10.39 -13.95
CA GLN A 223 7.84 8.93 -13.86
C GLN A 223 9.10 8.35 -14.53
N ALA A 224 9.68 9.04 -15.51
CA ALA A 224 10.91 8.58 -16.18
C ALA A 224 12.15 8.81 -15.31
N THR A 225 12.13 9.81 -14.42
CA THR A 225 13.29 10.19 -13.61
C THR A 225 13.49 9.35 -12.34
N LYS A 226 12.59 8.40 -11.98
CA LYS A 226 12.67 7.31 -10.96
C LYS A 226 13.80 7.36 -9.90
N SER A 227 14.06 8.51 -9.30
CA SER A 227 15.19 8.70 -8.37
C SER A 227 14.73 9.09 -6.96
N THR A 228 13.43 9.32 -6.76
CA THR A 228 12.94 9.82 -5.47
C THR A 228 12.64 8.68 -4.51
N VAL A 229 13.21 8.77 -3.31
CA VAL A 229 13.07 7.84 -2.18
C VAL A 229 11.62 7.70 -1.68
N ARG A 230 10.81 8.72 -1.97
CA ARG A 230 9.45 8.88 -1.47
C ARG A 230 8.46 8.11 -2.34
N MET A 231 7.83 7.08 -1.76
CA MET A 231 6.70 6.42 -2.40
C MET A 231 5.40 7.02 -1.92
N GLY A 232 4.84 7.92 -2.71
CA GLY A 232 3.41 8.25 -2.66
C GLY A 232 2.79 7.82 -3.98
N ARG A 233 1.65 7.13 -3.95
CA ARG A 233 0.88 6.73 -5.16
C ARG A 233 0.62 7.89 -6.14
N HIS A 234 0.70 9.12 -5.64
CA HIS A 234 0.41 10.36 -6.34
C HIS A 234 1.58 11.36 -6.31
N LEU A 235 2.80 10.94 -5.96
CA LEU A 235 3.95 11.84 -5.83
C LEU A 235 4.24 12.58 -7.14
N GLU A 236 4.29 11.84 -8.24
CA GLU A 236 4.58 12.37 -9.58
C GLU A 236 3.46 13.31 -10.02
N SER A 237 2.21 12.99 -9.66
CA SER A 237 1.06 13.86 -9.87
C SER A 237 1.16 15.17 -9.08
N PHE A 238 1.58 15.13 -7.81
CA PHE A 238 1.75 16.34 -7.00
C PHE A 238 2.91 17.21 -7.47
N GLN A 239 4.03 16.61 -7.90
CA GLN A 239 5.13 17.33 -8.53
C GLN A 239 4.69 18.02 -9.82
N ALA A 240 3.98 17.31 -10.70
CA ALA A 240 3.45 17.89 -11.94
C ALA A 240 2.47 19.04 -11.68
N ILE A 241 1.60 18.93 -10.67
CA ILE A 241 0.70 20.02 -10.25
C ILE A 241 1.50 21.23 -9.78
N LYS A 242 2.53 21.04 -8.95
CA LYS A 242 3.37 22.12 -8.45
C LYS A 242 4.09 22.83 -9.60
N GLU A 243 4.78 22.08 -10.45
CA GLU A 243 5.48 22.63 -11.63
C GLU A 243 4.53 23.41 -12.54
N TYR A 244 3.35 22.86 -12.82
CA TYR A 244 2.36 23.53 -13.67
C TYR A 244 1.81 24.80 -13.02
N ALA A 245 1.52 24.77 -11.72
CA ALA A 245 1.04 25.94 -10.98
C ALA A 245 2.10 27.05 -10.85
N ASP A 246 3.38 26.68 -10.72
CA ASP A 246 4.49 27.63 -10.68
C ASP A 246 4.70 28.31 -12.06
N GLU A 247 4.51 27.56 -13.16
CA GLU A 247 4.56 28.09 -14.54
C GLU A 247 3.33 28.93 -14.92
N GLN A 248 2.14 28.54 -14.44
CA GLN A 248 0.85 29.15 -14.77
C GLN A 248 0.16 29.63 -13.48
N LYS A 249 0.52 30.84 -13.03
CA LYS A 249 0.05 31.41 -11.74
C LYS A 249 -1.47 31.54 -11.61
N GLU A 250 -2.21 31.56 -12.72
CA GLU A 250 -3.68 31.64 -12.73
C GLU A 250 -4.37 30.26 -12.59
N ALA A 251 -3.62 29.17 -12.65
CA ALA A 251 -4.19 27.83 -12.61
C ALA A 251 -4.66 27.45 -11.20
N SER A 252 -5.95 27.14 -11.06
CA SER A 252 -6.52 26.68 -9.79
C SER A 252 -6.00 25.30 -9.41
N ILE A 253 -5.34 25.18 -8.25
CA ILE A 253 -4.87 23.90 -7.69
C ILE A 253 -6.00 22.87 -7.59
N SER A 254 -7.23 23.30 -7.25
CA SER A 254 -8.40 22.43 -7.20
C SER A 254 -8.69 21.81 -8.57
N HIS A 255 -8.51 22.58 -9.63
CA HIS A 255 -8.72 22.14 -11.01
C HIS A 255 -7.65 21.14 -11.45
N LEU A 256 -6.37 21.46 -11.21
CA LEU A 256 -5.24 20.57 -11.55
C LEU A 256 -5.34 19.22 -10.81
N CYS A 257 -5.76 19.24 -9.54
CA CYS A 257 -6.03 18.03 -8.76
C CYS A 257 -7.15 17.18 -9.37
N ARG A 258 -8.22 17.82 -9.87
CA ARG A 258 -9.37 17.13 -10.49
C ARG A 258 -8.97 16.44 -11.80
N ILE A 259 -8.18 17.11 -12.65
CA ILE A 259 -7.67 16.54 -13.91
C ILE A 259 -6.85 15.27 -13.64
N LEU A 260 -5.95 15.30 -12.66
CA LEU A 260 -5.13 14.14 -12.29
C LEU A 260 -5.82 13.16 -11.34
N LYS A 261 -7.08 13.39 -10.97
CA LYS A 261 -7.87 12.56 -10.04
C LYS A 261 -7.17 12.34 -8.68
N VAL A 262 -6.55 13.39 -8.15
CA VAL A 262 -5.88 13.39 -6.83
C VAL A 262 -6.57 14.32 -5.85
N SER A 263 -6.40 14.09 -4.55
CA SER A 263 -7.02 14.94 -3.53
C SER A 263 -6.24 16.23 -3.30
N ARG A 264 -6.97 17.36 -3.22
CA ARG A 264 -6.40 18.67 -2.86
C ARG A 264 -5.75 18.65 -1.48
N SER A 265 -6.37 17.99 -0.50
CA SER A 265 -5.80 17.82 0.84
C SER A 265 -4.48 17.02 0.82
N GLY A 266 -4.39 16.01 -0.06
CA GLY A 266 -3.16 15.25 -0.29
C GLY A 266 -2.03 16.11 -0.86
N TYR A 267 -2.33 16.96 -1.84
CA TYR A 267 -1.37 17.90 -2.42
C TYR A 267 -0.76 18.84 -1.36
N TYR A 268 -1.59 19.52 -0.55
CA TYR A 268 -1.07 20.42 0.48
C TYR A 268 -0.39 19.70 1.65
N LYS A 269 -0.75 18.44 1.92
CA LYS A 269 -0.01 17.59 2.87
C LYS A 269 1.38 17.26 2.29
N TRP A 270 1.46 16.94 1.02
CA TRP A 270 2.73 16.70 0.33
C TRP A 270 3.62 17.96 0.30
N LEU A 271 3.04 19.13 0.02
CA LEU A 271 3.76 20.41 -0.09
C LEU A 271 4.38 20.86 1.24
N ARG A 272 3.68 20.63 2.36
CA ARG A 272 4.14 20.99 3.71
C ARG A 272 4.94 19.88 4.41
N HIS A 273 5.18 18.76 3.73
CA HIS A 273 5.88 17.64 4.31
C HIS A 273 7.36 17.95 4.49
N GLN A 274 7.87 17.65 5.69
CA GLN A 274 9.30 17.62 5.98
C GLN A 274 9.77 16.17 5.97
N GLU A 275 11.00 15.94 5.48
CA GLU A 275 11.56 14.58 5.43
C GLU A 275 11.60 13.94 6.82
N THR A 276 11.03 12.76 6.91
CA THR A 276 11.06 11.97 8.15
C THR A 276 12.45 11.32 8.32
N PRO A 277 12.87 11.01 9.56
CA PRO A 277 14.13 10.29 9.79
C PRO A 277 14.23 8.97 8.99
N SER A 278 13.12 8.26 8.79
CA SER A 278 13.08 7.04 7.99
C SER A 278 13.30 7.27 6.50
N GLU A 279 12.84 8.41 5.97
CA GLU A 279 13.09 8.81 4.58
C GLU A 279 14.57 9.15 4.38
N GLN A 280 15.17 9.93 5.28
CA GLN A 280 16.59 10.26 5.25
C GLN A 280 17.46 8.99 5.30
N GLU A 281 17.11 8.04 6.17
CA GLU A 281 17.78 6.75 6.25
C GLU A 281 17.62 5.94 4.95
N ASN A 282 16.44 5.96 4.32
CA ASN A 282 16.25 5.30 3.03
C ASN A 282 17.10 5.93 1.92
N THR A 283 17.31 7.24 1.95
CA THR A 283 18.21 7.94 1.01
C THR A 283 19.65 7.45 1.17
N ARG A 284 20.16 7.41 2.41
CA ARG A 284 21.49 6.85 2.70
C ARG A 284 21.61 5.40 2.24
N LEU A 285 20.57 4.59 2.49
CA LEU A 285 20.54 3.20 2.04
C LEU A 285 20.55 3.05 0.52
N ILE A 286 19.91 3.96 -0.21
CA ILE A 286 19.89 3.94 -1.67
C ILE A 286 21.30 4.12 -2.22
N ASP A 287 22.08 5.05 -1.67
CA ASP A 287 23.46 5.28 -2.12
C ASP A 287 24.34 4.06 -1.84
N VAL A 288 24.23 3.49 -0.63
CA VAL A 288 24.93 2.24 -0.29
C VAL A 288 24.53 1.08 -1.21
N ILE A 289 23.25 0.95 -1.57
CA ILE A 289 22.78 -0.10 -2.50
C ILE A 289 23.35 0.12 -3.90
N LYS A 290 23.42 1.37 -4.40
CA LYS A 290 24.02 1.69 -5.70
C LYS A 290 25.51 1.36 -5.72
N ASP A 291 26.24 1.76 -4.68
CA ASP A 291 27.66 1.50 -4.55
C ASP A 291 27.94 0.00 -4.56
N LEU A 292 27.22 -0.77 -3.73
CA LEU A 292 27.37 -2.23 -3.66
C LEU A 292 26.96 -2.91 -4.97
N HIS A 293 25.95 -2.39 -5.66
CA HIS A 293 25.53 -2.93 -6.96
C HIS A 293 26.63 -2.74 -8.01
N SER A 294 27.24 -1.55 -8.05
CA SER A 294 28.35 -1.23 -8.95
C SER A 294 29.60 -2.05 -8.62
N GLN A 295 30.01 -2.07 -7.34
CA GLN A 295 31.19 -2.78 -6.85
C GLN A 295 31.18 -4.28 -7.16
N HIS A 296 29.99 -4.90 -7.19
CA HIS A 296 29.82 -6.32 -7.44
C HIS A 296 29.20 -6.62 -8.82
N ASN A 297 29.34 -5.72 -9.79
CA ASN A 297 28.90 -5.90 -11.18
C ASN A 297 27.46 -6.42 -11.32
N GLY A 298 26.58 -6.01 -10.41
CA GLY A 298 25.17 -6.38 -10.42
C GLY A 298 24.80 -7.81 -10.05
N ILE A 299 25.72 -8.61 -9.50
CA ILE A 299 25.41 -10.01 -9.10
C ILE A 299 24.53 -10.11 -7.83
N LEU A 300 24.46 -9.05 -7.03
CA LEU A 300 23.79 -9.07 -5.73
C LEU A 300 22.26 -8.99 -5.87
N GLY A 301 21.60 -10.14 -5.71
CA GLY A 301 20.14 -10.19 -5.48
C GLY A 301 19.76 -9.63 -4.11
N TYR A 302 18.49 -9.26 -3.91
CA TYR A 302 18.06 -8.53 -2.71
C TYR A 302 18.42 -9.21 -1.39
N ARG A 303 18.46 -10.56 -1.33
CA ARG A 303 18.86 -11.31 -0.13
C ARG A 303 20.34 -11.09 0.19
N ARG A 304 21.21 -11.18 -0.82
CA ARG A 304 22.65 -10.93 -0.67
C ARG A 304 22.91 -9.45 -0.43
N MET A 305 22.27 -8.57 -1.19
CA MET A 305 22.33 -7.11 -0.96
C MET A 305 22.01 -6.76 0.49
N THR A 306 20.95 -7.34 1.06
CA THR A 306 20.61 -7.13 2.49
C THR A 306 21.76 -7.52 3.41
N ARG A 307 22.44 -8.65 3.18
CA ARG A 307 23.57 -9.09 4.01
C ARG A 307 24.76 -8.13 3.89
N PHE A 308 25.10 -7.72 2.67
CA PHE A 308 26.18 -6.77 2.43
C PHE A 308 25.89 -5.41 3.09
N VAL A 309 24.66 -4.89 2.94
CA VAL A 309 24.24 -3.64 3.58
C VAL A 309 24.31 -3.76 5.10
N ASN A 310 23.71 -4.80 5.67
CA ASN A 310 23.69 -5.02 7.12
C ASN A 310 25.09 -5.15 7.71
N ARG A 311 26.00 -5.82 6.98
CA ARG A 311 27.37 -5.99 7.43
C ARG A 311 28.21 -4.73 7.29
N LYS A 312 28.07 -3.99 6.18
CA LYS A 312 28.77 -2.73 5.94
C LYS A 312 28.37 -1.63 6.91
N LEU A 313 27.10 -1.61 7.32
CA LEU A 313 26.55 -0.58 8.20
C LEU A 313 26.36 -1.03 9.64
N GLU A 314 26.69 -2.29 9.98
CA GLU A 314 26.44 -2.88 11.30
C GLU A 314 24.98 -2.77 11.76
N THR A 315 24.06 -3.10 10.85
CA THR A 315 22.60 -2.96 11.04
C THR A 315 21.86 -4.26 10.78
N ASN A 316 20.56 -4.29 11.11
CA ASN A 316 19.69 -5.44 10.91
C ASN A 316 18.45 -5.09 10.07
N TYR A 317 18.66 -4.50 8.89
CA TYR A 317 17.54 -4.16 8.02
C TYR A 317 16.79 -5.39 7.52
N ASN A 318 15.46 -5.25 7.46
CA ASN A 318 14.60 -6.28 6.89
C ASN A 318 14.82 -6.39 5.38
N LYS A 319 14.98 -7.62 4.87
CA LYS A 319 15.13 -7.92 3.43
C LYS A 319 14.01 -7.33 2.54
N LYS A 320 12.80 -7.14 3.06
CA LYS A 320 11.68 -6.50 2.34
C LYS A 320 11.94 -5.00 2.12
N ARG A 321 12.59 -4.31 3.07
CA ARG A 321 12.97 -2.89 2.94
C ARG A 321 13.97 -2.72 1.80
N ILE A 322 15.04 -3.52 1.81
CA ILE A 322 16.07 -3.52 0.75
C ILE A 322 15.47 -3.88 -0.61
N ARG A 323 14.63 -4.92 -0.68
CA ARG A 323 13.92 -5.30 -1.91
C ARG A 323 13.07 -4.16 -2.48
N ARG A 324 12.34 -3.44 -1.61
CA ARG A 324 11.54 -2.28 -2.00
C ARG A 324 12.42 -1.16 -2.57
N LEU A 325 13.54 -0.84 -1.93
CA LEU A 325 14.48 0.19 -2.40
C LEU A 325 15.12 -0.20 -3.74
N MET A 326 15.58 -1.45 -3.89
CA MET A 326 16.09 -1.95 -5.17
C MET A 326 15.05 -1.85 -6.29
N HIS A 327 13.78 -2.15 -6.00
CA HIS A 327 12.69 -2.03 -6.97
C HIS A 327 12.46 -0.57 -7.40
N ILE A 328 12.52 0.39 -6.46
CA ILE A 328 12.42 1.83 -6.75
C ILE A 328 13.54 2.25 -7.71
N LEU A 329 14.77 1.80 -7.45
CA LEU A 329 15.95 2.11 -8.27
C LEU A 329 15.98 1.36 -9.61
N GLY A 330 15.06 0.43 -9.86
CA GLY A 330 15.12 -0.45 -11.03
C GLY A 330 16.29 -1.45 -11.00
N ILE A 331 16.98 -1.58 -9.87
CA ILE A 331 18.13 -2.46 -9.70
C ILE A 331 17.65 -3.92 -9.63
N ARG A 332 18.24 -4.76 -10.48
CA ARG A 332 17.97 -6.20 -10.54
C ARG A 332 19.29 -6.96 -10.55
N SER A 333 19.28 -8.16 -9.97
CA SER A 333 20.45 -9.03 -10.05
C SER A 333 20.54 -9.70 -11.42
N ILE A 334 21.77 -9.82 -11.91
CA ILE A 334 22.07 -10.66 -13.06
C ILE A 334 21.84 -12.12 -12.66
N ILE A 335 21.00 -12.83 -13.42
CA ILE A 335 20.68 -14.24 -13.18
C ILE A 335 20.98 -15.07 -14.42
N ARG A 336 21.41 -16.31 -14.21
CA ARG A 336 21.64 -17.27 -15.30
C ARG A 336 20.30 -17.65 -15.93
N ARG A 337 20.25 -17.64 -17.27
CA ARG A 337 19.13 -18.22 -18.03
C ARG A 337 19.27 -19.74 -18.05
N SER A 338 18.18 -20.46 -17.75
CA SER A 338 18.14 -21.92 -17.84
C SER A 338 18.41 -22.36 -19.28
N LYS A 339 19.28 -23.36 -19.46
CA LYS A 339 19.65 -23.90 -20.78
C LYS A 339 18.94 -25.21 -21.13
N GLY A 340 18.07 -25.76 -20.29
CA GLY A 340 17.07 -26.77 -20.69
C GLY A 340 17.55 -28.18 -21.09
N TYR A 341 18.82 -28.55 -20.94
CA TYR A 341 19.32 -29.86 -21.39
C TYR A 341 20.01 -30.67 -20.27
N CYS A 342 19.88 -32.00 -20.35
CA CYS A 342 20.60 -32.99 -19.54
C CYS A 342 21.17 -34.06 -20.48
N THR A 343 22.49 -34.27 -20.46
CA THR A 343 23.20 -35.29 -21.26
C THR A 343 23.41 -36.57 -20.43
N LYS A 344 23.19 -37.74 -21.05
CA LYS A 344 23.48 -39.06 -20.46
C LYS A 344 24.78 -39.61 -21.06
N THR A 345 25.63 -40.19 -20.22
CA THR A 345 26.87 -40.88 -20.62
C THR A 345 27.03 -42.17 -19.83
N SER A 346 27.62 -43.20 -20.44
CA SER A 346 27.93 -44.51 -19.85
C SER A 346 29.42 -44.64 -19.51
N PHE A 347 29.76 -45.27 -18.38
CA PHE A 347 31.16 -45.47 -17.92
C PHE A 347 31.40 -46.87 -17.31
N VAL A 348 32.67 -47.25 -17.21
CA VAL A 348 33.19 -48.52 -16.70
C VAL A 348 34.14 -48.23 -15.52
N ASN A 349 34.13 -49.12 -14.51
CA ASN A 349 34.70 -49.02 -13.15
C ASN A 349 33.83 -48.22 -12.17
N VAL A 350 33.46 -48.88 -11.08
CA VAL A 350 32.35 -48.49 -10.22
C VAL A 350 32.76 -48.59 -8.76
N GLU A 351 32.80 -47.44 -8.07
CA GLU A 351 32.80 -47.36 -6.61
C GLU A 351 31.38 -47.09 -6.11
N ASP A 352 31.10 -47.50 -4.88
CA ASP A 352 29.80 -47.31 -4.25
C ASP A 352 29.54 -45.84 -3.91
N ASN A 353 28.27 -45.41 -3.99
CA ASN A 353 27.87 -44.07 -3.58
C ASN A 353 27.73 -43.99 -2.05
N ILE A 354 28.87 -44.00 -1.35
CA ILE A 354 28.96 -43.89 0.12
C ILE A 354 28.41 -42.54 0.62
N LEU A 355 28.66 -41.42 -0.08
CA LEU A 355 28.14 -40.11 0.31
C LEU A 355 26.61 -40.10 0.35
N ASN A 356 25.97 -40.81 -0.59
CA ASN A 356 24.52 -41.01 -0.69
C ASN A 356 23.68 -39.73 -0.48
N ARG A 357 24.17 -38.59 -0.99
CA ARG A 357 23.58 -37.25 -0.86
C ARG A 357 23.50 -36.71 0.58
N ASP A 358 24.17 -37.33 1.54
CA ASP A 358 24.40 -36.70 2.84
C ASP A 358 25.49 -35.63 2.72
N PHE A 359 25.07 -34.46 2.26
CA PHE A 359 25.92 -33.29 2.07
C PHE A 359 26.25 -32.54 3.38
N THR A 360 25.94 -33.14 4.53
CA THR A 360 26.19 -32.55 5.85
C THR A 360 27.51 -33.09 6.39
N ALA A 361 28.36 -32.21 6.91
CA ALA A 361 29.54 -32.57 7.70
C ALA A 361 29.48 -31.84 9.05
N THR A 362 30.03 -32.44 10.09
CA THR A 362 30.03 -31.87 11.45
C THR A 362 31.31 -31.10 11.77
N ALA A 363 32.40 -31.37 11.05
CA ALA A 363 33.67 -30.67 11.17
C ALA A 363 34.32 -30.44 9.80
N PRO A 364 35.24 -29.46 9.67
CA PRO A 364 36.04 -29.28 8.46
C PRO A 364 36.78 -30.56 8.05
N ASN A 365 37.00 -30.74 6.75
CA ASN A 365 37.80 -31.81 6.16
C ASN A 365 37.29 -33.24 6.40
N GLN A 366 36.00 -33.40 6.74
CA GLN A 366 35.37 -34.72 6.84
C GLN A 366 34.86 -35.25 5.50
N LYS A 367 34.29 -34.36 4.67
CA LYS A 367 33.71 -34.72 3.38
C LYS A 367 34.02 -33.67 2.33
N TRP A 368 34.64 -34.09 1.24
CA TRP A 368 35.00 -33.26 0.09
C TRP A 368 34.24 -33.70 -1.15
N CYS A 369 33.81 -32.75 -1.97
CA CYS A 369 33.30 -32.99 -3.33
C CYS A 369 34.30 -32.42 -4.34
N THR A 370 34.57 -33.16 -5.41
CA THR A 370 35.42 -32.72 -6.51
C THR A 370 34.75 -32.96 -7.86
N ASP A 371 35.05 -32.08 -8.81
CA ASP A 371 34.60 -32.16 -10.19
C ASP A 371 35.46 -31.22 -11.07
N VAL A 372 35.41 -31.40 -12.39
CA VAL A 372 36.08 -30.56 -13.38
C VAL A 372 35.05 -29.88 -14.27
N THR A 373 35.18 -28.56 -14.46
CA THR A 373 34.36 -27.82 -15.41
C THR A 373 35.18 -27.25 -16.54
N PHE A 374 34.67 -27.33 -17.77
CA PHE A 374 35.30 -26.67 -18.91
C PHE A 374 34.80 -25.23 -19.06
N LEU A 375 35.69 -24.39 -19.56
CA LEU A 375 35.52 -22.96 -19.85
C LEU A 375 36.10 -22.67 -21.23
N LYS A 376 35.59 -21.65 -21.91
CA LYS A 376 36.10 -21.23 -23.23
C LYS A 376 36.79 -19.87 -23.09
N TYR A 377 37.88 -19.69 -23.82
CA TYR A 377 38.55 -18.41 -23.98
C TYR A 377 39.09 -18.32 -25.41
N GLY A 378 39.34 -17.11 -25.89
CA GLY A 378 39.83 -16.89 -27.25
C GLY A 378 38.95 -17.55 -28.32
N ILE A 379 39.55 -17.84 -29.46
CA ILE A 379 38.87 -18.50 -30.58
C ILE A 379 39.16 -20.00 -30.50
N GLY A 380 38.16 -20.78 -30.09
CA GLY A 380 38.24 -22.25 -30.08
C GLY A 380 39.00 -22.87 -28.90
N CYS A 381 39.65 -22.07 -28.06
CA CYS A 381 40.42 -22.58 -26.92
C CYS A 381 39.52 -22.97 -25.74
N LYS A 382 39.98 -23.96 -24.97
CA LYS A 382 39.32 -24.46 -23.76
C LYS A 382 40.28 -24.43 -22.58
N ALA A 383 39.74 -24.12 -21.41
CA ALA A 383 40.40 -24.30 -20.12
C ALA A 383 39.54 -25.23 -19.26
N TYR A 384 40.17 -25.89 -18.32
CA TYR A 384 39.56 -26.85 -17.40
C TYR A 384 39.89 -26.43 -15.98
N LEU A 385 38.85 -26.19 -15.18
CA LEU A 385 38.96 -25.86 -13.77
C LEU A 385 38.57 -27.09 -12.96
N SER A 386 39.56 -27.69 -12.31
CA SER A 386 39.37 -28.73 -11.30
C SER A 386 39.31 -28.08 -9.92
N ALA A 387 38.33 -28.44 -9.10
CA ALA A 387 38.16 -27.87 -7.78
C ALA A 387 37.75 -28.94 -6.75
N ILE A 388 38.14 -28.70 -5.49
CA ILE A 388 37.74 -29.49 -4.32
C ILE A 388 37.00 -28.57 -3.36
N LYS A 389 35.77 -28.94 -3.00
CA LYS A 389 34.89 -28.21 -2.11
C LYS A 389 34.68 -28.98 -0.81
N ASP A 390 34.81 -28.30 0.32
CA ASP A 390 34.47 -28.86 1.62
C ASP A 390 32.96 -28.74 1.89
N LEU A 391 32.33 -29.84 2.32
CA LEU A 391 30.90 -29.86 2.60
C LEU A 391 30.52 -29.23 3.94
N TYR A 392 31.45 -29.08 4.88
CA TYR A 392 31.22 -28.45 6.18
C TYR A 392 30.84 -26.97 6.05
N ASP A 393 31.75 -26.17 5.52
CA ASP A 393 31.59 -24.71 5.40
C ASP A 393 31.33 -24.24 3.96
N GLY A 394 31.53 -25.11 2.97
CA GLY A 394 31.27 -24.81 1.58
C GLY A 394 32.43 -24.15 0.84
N SER A 395 33.62 -24.01 1.45
CA SER A 395 34.82 -23.41 0.85
C SER A 395 35.40 -24.29 -0.25
N ILE A 396 36.12 -23.64 -1.16
CA ILE A 396 37.01 -24.31 -2.10
C ILE A 396 38.35 -24.49 -1.42
N VAL A 397 38.68 -25.75 -1.14
CA VAL A 397 39.90 -26.18 -0.43
C VAL A 397 41.11 -26.06 -1.35
N ALA A 398 40.96 -26.47 -2.61
CA ALA A 398 41.98 -26.36 -3.64
C ALA A 398 41.34 -26.29 -5.02
N TYR A 399 42.07 -25.72 -5.96
CA TYR A 399 41.71 -25.72 -7.37
C TYR A 399 42.96 -25.62 -8.25
N VAL A 400 42.84 -26.07 -9.50
CA VAL A 400 43.84 -25.93 -10.55
C VAL A 400 43.13 -25.62 -11.86
N VAL A 401 43.74 -24.74 -12.65
CA VAL A 401 43.28 -24.42 -14.01
C VAL A 401 44.32 -24.93 -15.01
N GLY A 402 43.89 -25.80 -15.93
CA GLY A 402 44.73 -26.33 -17.00
C GLY A 402 44.15 -26.06 -18.38
N GLN A 403 44.97 -26.20 -19.42
CA GLN A 403 44.53 -26.13 -20.82
C GLN A 403 43.99 -27.48 -21.33
N PHE A 404 44.29 -28.57 -20.62
CA PHE A 404 43.92 -29.94 -20.98
C PHE A 404 43.11 -30.60 -19.87
N ASN A 405 42.25 -31.55 -20.23
CA ASN A 405 41.45 -32.34 -19.30
C ASN A 405 42.10 -33.70 -19.02
N ASP A 406 43.27 -33.68 -18.41
CA ASP A 406 44.06 -34.88 -18.11
C ASP A 406 43.95 -35.28 -16.62
N ASN A 407 44.56 -36.41 -16.29
CA ASN A 407 44.61 -36.89 -14.91
C ASN A 407 45.48 -35.99 -14.02
N GLU A 408 46.52 -35.37 -14.60
CA GLU A 408 47.47 -34.56 -13.86
C GLU A 408 46.81 -33.30 -13.29
N LEU A 409 45.86 -32.69 -14.01
CA LEU A 409 45.02 -31.60 -13.50
C LEU A 409 44.32 -31.97 -12.17
N VAL A 410 43.72 -33.16 -12.12
CA VAL A 410 43.02 -33.65 -10.92
C VAL A 410 44.03 -34.01 -9.82
N PHE A 411 45.16 -34.63 -10.18
CA PHE A 411 46.20 -35.01 -9.22
C PHE A 411 46.85 -33.79 -8.58
N GLU A 412 47.17 -32.75 -9.36
CA GLU A 412 47.71 -31.50 -8.83
C GLU A 412 46.71 -30.83 -7.87
N THR A 413 45.42 -30.87 -8.21
CA THR A 413 44.37 -30.35 -7.33
C THR A 413 44.34 -31.09 -5.99
N LEU A 414 44.43 -32.42 -6.02
CA LEU A 414 44.52 -33.25 -4.82
C LEU A 414 45.78 -32.97 -4.00
N ARG A 415 46.93 -32.88 -4.66
CA ARG A 415 48.21 -32.58 -3.99
C ARG A 415 48.13 -31.22 -3.30
N LYS A 416 47.60 -30.19 -3.97
CA LYS A 416 47.35 -28.86 -3.36
C LYS A 416 46.44 -28.94 -2.14
N ALA A 417 45.34 -29.70 -2.22
CA ALA A 417 44.44 -29.87 -1.08
C ALA A 417 45.11 -30.57 0.11
N ARG A 418 45.92 -31.60 -0.16
CA ARG A 418 46.68 -32.33 0.85
C ARG A 418 47.78 -31.47 1.47
N THR A 419 48.51 -30.69 0.67
CA THR A 419 49.52 -29.74 1.19
C THR A 419 48.87 -28.68 2.10
N ALA A 420 47.70 -28.16 1.71
CA ALA A 420 46.96 -27.21 2.53
C ALA A 420 46.35 -27.83 3.79
N ASN A 421 46.09 -29.15 3.79
CA ASN A 421 45.49 -29.87 4.91
C ASN A 421 46.21 -31.22 5.14
N PRO A 422 47.43 -31.21 5.71
CA PRO A 422 48.28 -32.40 5.80
C PRO A 422 47.68 -33.56 6.60
N GLU A 423 46.83 -33.28 7.58
CA GLU A 423 46.21 -34.31 8.43
C GLU A 423 44.82 -34.76 7.94
N ALA A 424 44.31 -34.16 6.86
CA ALA A 424 42.96 -34.45 6.40
C ALA A 424 42.85 -35.82 5.70
N THR A 425 41.95 -36.67 6.20
CA THR A 425 41.58 -37.98 5.63
C THR A 425 40.08 -38.04 5.26
N PRO A 426 39.60 -37.11 4.40
CA PRO A 426 38.18 -36.96 4.11
C PRO A 426 37.60 -38.15 3.35
N LEU A 427 36.29 -38.28 3.42
CA LEU A 427 35.54 -38.90 2.34
C LEU A 427 35.59 -37.97 1.13
N ILE A 428 36.15 -38.44 0.01
CA ILE A 428 36.23 -37.70 -1.25
C ILE A 428 35.22 -38.22 -2.27
N HIS A 429 34.27 -37.37 -2.63
CA HIS A 429 33.20 -37.68 -3.57
C HIS A 429 33.45 -37.05 -4.94
N SER A 430 33.33 -37.85 -6.00
CA SER A 430 33.51 -37.44 -7.40
C SER A 430 32.42 -37.99 -8.29
N ASP A 431 32.35 -37.52 -9.53
CA ASP A 431 31.54 -38.17 -10.56
C ASP A 431 32.25 -39.43 -11.10
N ARG A 432 31.78 -39.97 -12.24
CA ARG A 432 32.42 -41.13 -12.90
C ARG A 432 33.28 -40.73 -14.11
N GLY A 433 33.83 -39.52 -14.11
CA GLY A 433 34.79 -39.09 -15.12
C GLY A 433 36.00 -40.02 -15.18
N SER A 434 36.59 -40.16 -16.37
CA SER A 434 37.72 -41.06 -16.61
C SER A 434 38.90 -40.80 -15.67
N GLN A 435 39.09 -39.53 -15.28
CA GLN A 435 40.13 -39.09 -14.36
C GLN A 435 39.98 -39.75 -12.97
N TYR A 436 38.77 -39.74 -12.44
CA TYR A 436 38.44 -40.25 -11.10
C TYR A 436 38.40 -41.78 -11.06
N THR A 437 38.14 -42.44 -12.19
CA THR A 437 38.17 -43.92 -12.31
C THR A 437 39.56 -44.50 -12.60
N SER A 438 40.60 -43.67 -12.71
CA SER A 438 41.95 -44.12 -13.06
C SER A 438 42.66 -44.87 -11.92
N LYS A 439 43.54 -45.81 -12.28
CA LYS A 439 44.34 -46.57 -11.29
C LYS A 439 45.26 -45.66 -10.47
N ASP A 440 45.78 -44.59 -11.08
CA ASP A 440 46.67 -43.66 -10.39
C ASP A 440 45.91 -42.76 -9.42
N TYR A 441 44.67 -42.36 -9.74
CA TYR A 441 43.77 -41.70 -8.79
C TYR A 441 43.49 -42.61 -7.57
N TYR A 442 43.19 -43.89 -7.83
CA TYR A 442 43.00 -44.88 -6.78
C TYR A 442 44.23 -44.97 -5.87
N ARG A 443 45.44 -45.11 -6.43
CA ARG A 443 46.69 -45.18 -5.66
C ARG A 443 46.92 -43.93 -4.82
N LEU A 444 46.76 -42.75 -5.43
CA LEU A 444 47.01 -41.46 -4.77
C LEU A 444 46.06 -41.22 -3.59
N THR A 445 44.76 -41.45 -3.80
CA THR A 445 43.75 -41.32 -2.74
C THR A 445 43.93 -42.34 -1.62
N THR A 446 44.34 -43.58 -1.93
CA THR A 446 44.68 -44.59 -0.93
C THR A 446 45.94 -44.20 -0.13
N GLN A 447 46.96 -43.65 -0.77
CA GLN A 447 48.15 -43.13 -0.10
C GLN A 447 47.79 -42.01 0.90
N TYR A 448 46.81 -41.18 0.57
CA TYR A 448 46.31 -40.12 1.46
C TYR A 448 45.24 -40.59 2.44
N GLN A 449 44.96 -41.90 2.52
CA GLN A 449 43.97 -42.50 3.43
C GLN A 449 42.57 -41.88 3.27
N MET A 450 42.22 -41.46 2.05
CA MET A 450 40.90 -40.90 1.75
C MET A 450 39.89 -42.00 1.44
N THR A 451 38.67 -41.85 1.94
CA THR A 451 37.56 -42.75 1.59
C THR A 451 36.91 -42.28 0.30
N ARG A 452 37.10 -43.00 -0.80
CA ARG A 452 36.51 -42.64 -2.09
C ARG A 452 35.00 -42.89 -2.12
N SER A 453 34.26 -42.01 -2.77
CA SER A 453 32.85 -42.19 -3.09
C SER A 453 32.57 -41.68 -4.49
N MET A 454 31.70 -42.34 -5.25
CA MET A 454 31.35 -41.91 -6.61
C MET A 454 29.85 -41.79 -6.82
N SER A 455 29.44 -40.77 -7.58
CA SER A 455 28.05 -40.59 -8.01
C SER A 455 27.54 -41.77 -8.83
N ARG A 456 26.22 -42.00 -8.87
CA ARG A 456 25.63 -43.01 -9.78
C ARG A 456 25.65 -42.54 -11.22
N VAL A 457 25.69 -43.49 -12.17
CA VAL A 457 25.63 -43.19 -13.62
C VAL A 457 24.40 -42.35 -13.94
N GLY A 458 24.62 -41.23 -14.61
CA GLY A 458 23.54 -40.33 -15.05
C GLY A 458 22.78 -39.63 -13.92
N LYS A 459 23.34 -39.53 -12.71
CA LYS A 459 22.74 -38.83 -11.57
C LYS A 459 23.61 -37.65 -11.12
N CYS A 460 23.61 -36.56 -11.90
CA CYS A 460 24.32 -35.31 -11.59
C CYS A 460 24.02 -34.75 -10.19
N ILE A 461 22.78 -34.95 -9.71
CA ILE A 461 22.35 -34.54 -8.36
C ILE A 461 23.11 -35.23 -7.22
N ASP A 462 23.84 -36.33 -7.48
CA ASP A 462 24.68 -36.98 -6.48
C ASP A 462 25.95 -36.14 -6.16
N ASN A 463 26.42 -35.28 -7.09
CA ASN A 463 27.54 -34.35 -6.90
C ASN A 463 27.10 -32.86 -6.85
N ALA A 464 25.84 -32.60 -6.49
CA ALA A 464 25.22 -31.27 -6.52
C ALA A 464 26.01 -30.13 -5.82
N PRO A 465 26.75 -30.34 -4.71
CA PRO A 465 27.44 -29.24 -4.03
C PRO A 465 28.54 -28.56 -4.85
N ILE A 466 29.34 -29.32 -5.60
CA ILE A 466 30.40 -28.76 -6.46
C ILE A 466 29.82 -28.22 -7.77
N GLU A 467 28.81 -28.89 -8.34
CA GLU A 467 28.06 -28.36 -9.48
C GLU A 467 27.42 -26.99 -9.16
N SER A 468 26.89 -26.83 -7.95
CA SER A 468 26.35 -25.56 -7.46
C SER A 468 27.43 -24.47 -7.40
N PHE A 469 28.65 -24.81 -6.99
CA PHE A 469 29.77 -23.87 -7.01
C PHE A 469 30.09 -23.43 -8.44
N PHE A 470 30.26 -24.37 -9.37
CA PHE A 470 30.50 -24.01 -10.78
C PHE A 470 29.36 -23.21 -11.39
N GLY A 471 28.12 -23.50 -11.00
CA GLY A 471 26.95 -22.71 -11.39
C GLY A 471 27.03 -21.26 -10.92
N HIS A 472 27.43 -21.03 -9.67
CA HIS A 472 27.65 -19.69 -9.13
C HIS A 472 28.83 -19.00 -9.83
N PHE A 473 29.98 -19.64 -9.95
CA PHE A 473 31.15 -19.09 -10.64
C PHE A 473 30.83 -18.64 -12.07
N LYS A 474 30.17 -19.51 -12.84
CA LYS A 474 29.77 -19.18 -14.22
C LYS A 474 28.84 -17.97 -14.28
N THR A 475 27.86 -17.90 -13.39
CA THR A 475 26.87 -16.82 -13.40
C THR A 475 27.42 -15.49 -12.88
N GLU A 476 28.26 -15.55 -11.87
CA GLU A 476 28.70 -14.38 -11.08
C GLU A 476 30.05 -13.82 -11.55
N CYS A 477 30.77 -14.53 -12.42
CA CYS A 477 32.08 -14.12 -12.93
C CYS A 477 32.20 -14.41 -14.43
N TYR A 478 32.28 -15.69 -14.81
CA TYR A 478 32.68 -16.06 -16.17
C TYR A 478 31.70 -15.61 -17.28
N ASP A 479 30.38 -15.70 -17.06
CA ASP A 479 29.37 -15.30 -18.05
C ASP A 479 29.23 -13.75 -18.15
N LEU A 480 29.88 -12.97 -17.27
CA LEU A 480 29.82 -11.51 -17.27
C LEU A 480 30.83 -10.87 -18.24
N LYS A 481 31.81 -11.64 -18.73
CA LYS A 481 32.94 -11.15 -19.50
C LYS A 481 33.33 -12.15 -20.59
N THR A 482 33.92 -11.67 -21.67
CA THR A 482 34.55 -12.54 -22.68
C THR A 482 36.07 -12.51 -22.49
N TYR A 483 36.69 -13.68 -22.46
CA TYR A 483 38.12 -13.86 -22.21
C TYR A 483 38.89 -14.01 -23.51
N LYS A 484 39.95 -13.22 -23.69
CA LYS A 484 40.80 -13.30 -24.89
C LYS A 484 41.98 -14.25 -24.69
N THR A 485 42.56 -14.27 -23.49
CA THR A 485 43.74 -15.10 -23.19
C THR A 485 43.48 -16.06 -22.02
N PHE A 486 44.35 -17.06 -21.87
CA PHE A 486 44.28 -18.02 -20.78
C PHE A 486 44.56 -17.35 -19.43
N GLU A 487 45.55 -16.47 -19.40
CA GLU A 487 46.01 -15.76 -18.19
C GLU A 487 44.92 -14.82 -17.65
N GLU A 488 44.18 -14.15 -18.54
CA GLU A 488 43.04 -13.33 -18.16
C GLU A 488 41.94 -14.15 -17.48
N LEU A 489 41.67 -15.36 -18.01
CA LEU A 489 40.69 -16.27 -17.43
C LEU A 489 41.15 -16.80 -16.06
N VAL A 490 42.43 -17.19 -15.94
CA VAL A 490 43.01 -17.66 -14.66
C VAL A 490 42.94 -16.55 -13.61
N SER A 491 43.31 -15.32 -13.95
CA SER A 491 43.28 -14.19 -13.02
C SER A 491 41.87 -13.93 -12.45
N ASP A 492 40.83 -13.98 -13.29
CA ASP A 492 39.44 -13.82 -12.83
C ASP A 492 38.94 -15.03 -12.02
N ILE A 493 39.39 -16.26 -12.34
CA ILE A 493 39.11 -17.46 -11.53
C ILE A 493 39.69 -17.30 -10.14
N ASP A 494 40.95 -16.89 -10.04
CA ASP A 494 41.65 -16.72 -8.76
C ASP A 494 40.95 -15.65 -7.90
N ALA A 495 40.63 -14.51 -8.51
CA ALA A 495 39.89 -13.43 -7.87
C ALA A 495 38.49 -13.90 -7.40
N TYR A 496 37.78 -14.67 -8.23
CA TYR A 496 36.47 -15.19 -7.85
C TYR A 496 36.55 -16.21 -6.73
N ILE A 497 37.53 -17.12 -6.72
CA ILE A 497 37.66 -18.12 -5.66
C ILE A 497 38.02 -17.43 -4.34
N TYR A 498 38.88 -16.40 -4.37
CA TYR A 498 39.14 -15.56 -3.21
C TYR A 498 37.84 -14.91 -2.71
N PHE A 499 37.07 -14.26 -3.60
CA PHE A 499 35.77 -13.68 -3.27
C PHE A 499 34.78 -14.73 -2.71
N TYR A 500 34.70 -15.90 -3.34
CA TYR A 500 33.80 -16.98 -2.95
C TYR A 500 34.09 -17.45 -1.52
N ASN A 501 35.36 -17.64 -1.19
CA ASN A 501 35.80 -18.14 0.12
C ASN A 501 35.73 -17.08 1.23
N HIS A 502 36.03 -15.82 0.92
CA HIS A 502 36.19 -14.76 1.95
C HIS A 502 35.04 -13.76 2.04
N GLN A 503 34.28 -13.56 0.97
CA GLN A 503 33.35 -12.44 0.85
C GLN A 503 31.95 -12.84 0.37
N ARG A 504 31.77 -14.04 -0.17
CA ARG A 504 30.48 -14.52 -0.67
C ARG A 504 29.62 -15.09 0.46
N PHE A 505 28.92 -14.21 1.18
CA PHE A 505 28.03 -14.57 2.29
C PHE A 505 26.96 -15.59 1.92
N GLN A 506 26.87 -16.67 2.67
CA GLN A 506 25.97 -17.80 2.40
C GLN A 506 24.87 -17.92 3.45
N GLU A 507 23.65 -18.22 3.01
CA GLU A 507 22.51 -18.42 3.92
C GLU A 507 22.70 -19.65 4.82
N ARG A 508 23.28 -20.73 4.28
CA ARG A 508 23.64 -21.94 5.03
C ARG A 508 24.60 -21.68 6.19
N ASN A 509 25.44 -20.67 6.08
CA ASN A 509 26.44 -20.33 7.08
C ASN A 509 25.98 -19.12 7.93
N ASN A 510 24.67 -18.93 8.08
CA ASN A 510 24.08 -17.80 8.84
C ASN A 510 24.59 -16.42 8.40
N GLY A 511 24.89 -16.26 7.10
CA GLY A 511 25.38 -15.00 6.54
C GLY A 511 26.90 -14.81 6.59
N LEU A 512 27.66 -15.83 7.02
CA LEU A 512 29.11 -15.85 6.95
C LEU A 512 29.60 -16.31 5.56
N ALA A 513 30.80 -15.87 5.19
CA ALA A 513 31.54 -16.45 4.07
C ALA A 513 32.07 -17.85 4.47
N PRO A 514 32.40 -18.72 3.51
CA PRO A 514 32.88 -20.08 3.79
C PRO A 514 34.03 -20.15 4.78
N LEU A 515 35.11 -19.40 4.56
CA LEU A 515 36.26 -19.45 5.47
C LEU A 515 36.00 -18.80 6.83
N GLU A 516 35.08 -17.84 6.91
CA GLU A 516 34.64 -17.30 8.20
C GLU A 516 33.92 -18.36 9.04
N MET A 517 33.08 -19.19 8.40
CA MET A 517 32.43 -20.32 9.06
C MET A 517 33.46 -21.37 9.50
N ARG A 518 34.44 -21.67 8.64
CA ARG A 518 35.55 -22.58 8.99
C ARG A 518 36.33 -22.08 10.19
N ASN A 519 36.73 -20.81 10.20
CA ASN A 519 37.55 -20.24 11.28
C ASN A 519 36.80 -20.21 12.61
N LYS A 520 35.47 -20.05 12.60
CA LYS A 520 34.64 -20.18 13.82
C LYS A 520 34.57 -21.59 14.41
N ALA A 521 34.86 -22.61 13.62
CA ALA A 521 34.84 -24.00 14.07
C ALA A 521 36.20 -24.46 14.62
N VAL A 522 37.27 -23.75 14.25
CA VAL A 522 38.66 -24.01 14.66
C VAL A 522 39.05 -23.16 15.87
N ALA A 523 38.39 -22.01 16.06
CA ALA A 523 38.45 -21.20 17.28
C ALA A 523 37.51 -21.75 18.35
#